data_AF-A0A2V9M8R4-F1
#
_entry.id   AF-A0A2V9M8R4-F1
#
_cell.length_a   1.000
_cell.length_b   1.000
_cell.length_c   1.000
_cell.angle_alpha   90.00
_cell.angle_beta   90.00
_cell.angle_gamma   90.00
#
_symmetry.space_group_name_H-M   'P 1'
#
loop_
_entity.id
_entity.type
_entity.pdbx_description
1 polymer ?
#
loop_
_entity_poly.entity_id
_entity_poly.type
_entity_poly.pdbx_seq_one_letter_code
_entity_poly.pdbx_strand_id
1 'polypeptide(L)'
;MYTLDSIQEKTVDVIILVLEKPFEKAYELLSQIKAGVAEVEVVFVSRFDDETLWIEAIQRGAYEYLSKPLDLSELKRILVQATEKHHSVNVVKRPPADSVNGRRAGAEARALGAK
;
A
#
# COMPACT_ATOMS: atom_id res chain seq x y z
N MET A 1 -7.48 23.27 -12.33
CA MET A 1 -8.61 22.37 -12.04
C MET A 1 -8.22 21.03 -12.64
N TYR A 2 -7.94 20.01 -11.82
CA TYR A 2 -7.54 18.70 -12.33
C TYR A 2 -8.81 17.93 -12.68
N THR A 3 -9.04 17.67 -13.96
CA THR A 3 -10.31 17.14 -14.49
C THR A 3 -10.30 15.62 -14.48
N LEU A 4 -11.39 15.01 -14.01
CA LEU A 4 -11.62 13.56 -13.96
C LEU A 4 -11.42 12.87 -15.33
N ASP A 5 -11.59 13.60 -16.43
CA ASP A 5 -11.45 13.11 -17.79
C ASP A 5 -10.07 12.48 -18.06
N SER A 6 -9.00 13.03 -17.46
CA SER A 6 -7.64 12.49 -17.63
C SER A 6 -7.40 11.17 -16.89
N ILE A 7 -8.27 10.82 -15.93
CA ILE A 7 -8.21 9.54 -15.19
C ILE A 7 -8.89 8.44 -16.02
N GLN A 8 -9.87 8.75 -16.85
CA GLN A 8 -10.59 7.73 -17.64
C GLN A 8 -9.80 7.23 -18.85
N GLU A 9 -8.86 8.02 -19.38
CA GLU A 9 -8.03 7.64 -20.54
C GLU A 9 -6.77 6.82 -20.18
N LYS A 10 -6.47 6.67 -18.89
CA LYS A 10 -5.28 5.94 -18.40
C LYS A 10 -5.70 4.95 -17.31
N THR A 11 -5.06 3.79 -17.25
CA THR A 11 -5.22 2.86 -16.12
C THR A 11 -4.53 3.46 -14.89
N VAL A 12 -5.29 4.18 -14.06
CA VAL A 12 -4.81 4.76 -12.81
C VAL A 12 -5.17 3.80 -11.68
N ASP A 13 -4.17 3.22 -11.02
CA ASP A 13 -4.42 2.34 -9.86
C ASP A 13 -4.60 3.14 -8.56
N VAL A 14 -3.84 4.24 -8.42
CA VAL A 14 -3.79 5.05 -7.20
C VAL A 14 -3.73 6.53 -7.51
N ILE A 15 -4.52 7.31 -6.78
CA ILE A 15 -4.50 8.78 -6.78
C ILE A 15 -4.00 9.26 -5.43
N ILE A 16 -3.02 10.15 -5.46
CA ILE A 16 -2.55 10.86 -4.27
C ILE A 16 -3.20 12.25 -4.26
N LEU A 17 -4.01 12.55 -3.25
CA LEU A 17 -4.68 13.84 -3.09
C LEU A 17 -4.12 14.61 -1.90
N VAL A 18 -3.96 15.93 -2.06
CA VAL A 18 -3.63 16.80 -0.93
C VAL A 18 -4.91 17.16 -0.17
N LEU A 19 -4.97 16.85 1.12
CA LEU A 19 -6.06 17.28 2.00
C LEU A 19 -5.67 18.59 2.68
N GLU A 20 -6.32 19.67 2.25
CA GLU A 20 -6.15 21.01 2.78
C GLU A 20 -7.52 21.66 3.00
N LYS A 21 -7.55 22.70 3.84
CA LYS A 21 -8.79 23.44 4.08
C LYS A 21 -9.19 24.26 2.84
N PRO A 22 -10.49 24.35 2.51
CA PRO A 22 -11.61 23.62 3.11
C PRO A 22 -11.63 22.14 2.68
N PHE A 23 -11.84 21.23 3.64
CA PHE A 23 -11.71 19.78 3.42
C PHE A 23 -12.82 19.22 2.53
N GLU A 24 -14.01 19.81 2.57
CA GLU A 24 -15.19 19.40 1.80
C GLU A 24 -14.89 19.19 0.31
N LYS A 25 -14.07 20.05 -0.29
CA LYS A 25 -13.74 19.94 -1.71
C LYS A 25 -12.95 18.68 -2.04
N ALA A 26 -12.06 18.26 -1.14
CA ALA A 26 -11.28 17.04 -1.31
C ALA A 26 -12.16 15.80 -1.11
N TYR A 27 -13.09 15.83 -0.15
CA TYR A 27 -14.04 14.75 0.08
C TYR A 27 -15.09 14.62 -1.02
N GLU A 28 -15.53 15.74 -1.61
CA GLU A 28 -16.40 15.73 -2.79
C GLU A 28 -15.69 15.04 -3.97
N LEU A 29 -14.42 15.37 -4.20
CA LEU A 29 -13.62 14.70 -5.23
C LEU A 29 -13.45 13.20 -4.95
N LEU A 30 -13.17 12.81 -3.70
CA LEU A 30 -13.13 11.40 -3.32
C LEU A 30 -14.45 10.69 -3.65
N SER A 31 -15.59 11.32 -3.33
CA SER A 31 -16.91 10.77 -3.64
C SER A 31 -17.12 10.60 -5.14
N GLN A 32 -16.73 11.58 -5.95
CA GLN A 32 -16.80 11.51 -7.42
C GLN A 32 -15.90 10.41 -7.98
N ILE A 33 -14.67 10.27 -7.48
CA ILE A 33 -13.74 9.20 -7.88
C ILE A 33 -14.34 7.83 -7.55
N LYS A 34 -14.82 7.62 -6.31
CA LYS A 34 -15.38 6.33 -5.90
C LYS A 34 -16.70 6.00 -6.62
N ALA A 35 -17.47 7.00 -7.07
CA ALA A 35 -18.66 6.79 -7.88
C ALA A 35 -18.36 6.49 -9.36
N GLY A 36 -17.35 7.13 -9.94
CA GLY A 36 -17.02 6.99 -11.37
C GLY A 36 -16.03 5.87 -11.69
N VAL A 37 -15.08 5.62 -10.78
CA VAL A 37 -13.97 4.67 -10.95
C VAL A 37 -13.64 4.02 -9.60
N ALA A 38 -14.59 3.26 -9.05
CA ALA A 38 -14.52 2.68 -7.70
C ALA A 38 -13.25 1.86 -7.41
N GLU A 39 -12.65 1.28 -8.46
CA GLU A 39 -11.40 0.54 -8.37
C GLU A 39 -10.21 1.45 -8.04
N VAL A 40 -10.20 2.74 -8.37
CA VAL A 40 -9.02 3.58 -8.08
C VAL A 40 -8.90 3.87 -6.59
N GLU A 41 -7.74 3.60 -6.00
CA GLU A 41 -7.49 3.88 -4.59
C GLU A 41 -7.01 5.31 -4.38
N VAL A 42 -7.50 5.93 -3.30
CA VAL A 42 -7.18 7.33 -2.99
C VAL A 42 -6.40 7.39 -1.70
N VAL A 43 -5.18 7.92 -1.77
CA VAL A 43 -4.34 8.19 -0.61
C VAL A 43 -4.32 9.70 -0.37
N PHE A 44 -4.75 10.13 0.81
CA PHE A 44 -4.63 11.53 1.20
C PHE A 44 -3.26 11.86 1.76
N VAL A 45 -2.82 13.09 1.53
CA VAL A 45 -1.60 13.65 2.11
C VAL A 45 -1.89 15.01 2.68
N SER A 46 -1.43 15.28 3.90
CA SER A 46 -1.84 16.47 4.62
C SER A 46 -0.74 17.01 5.52
N ARG A 47 -0.73 18.32 5.73
CA ARG A 47 0.11 18.95 6.79
C ARG A 47 -0.51 18.83 8.19
N PHE A 48 -1.75 18.37 8.28
CA PHE A 48 -2.44 18.16 9.53
C PHE A 48 -2.12 16.75 10.03
N ASP A 49 -1.71 16.63 11.28
CA ASP A 49 -1.52 15.34 11.94
C ASP A 49 -2.66 15.20 12.95
N ASP A 50 -3.81 14.71 12.47
CA ASP A 50 -5.06 14.65 13.22
C ASP A 50 -5.74 13.30 12.97
N GLU A 51 -5.82 12.50 14.03
CA GLU A 51 -6.45 11.17 14.00
C GLU A 51 -7.92 11.25 13.59
N THR A 52 -8.62 12.32 13.93
CA THR A 52 -10.03 12.52 13.55
C THR A 52 -10.16 12.67 12.04
N LEU A 53 -9.25 13.44 11.41
CA LEU A 53 -9.22 13.61 9.96
C LEU A 53 -8.84 12.32 9.25
N TRP A 54 -7.93 11.54 9.83
CA TRP A 54 -7.57 10.22 9.34
C TRP A 54 -8.79 9.29 9.38
N ILE A 55 -9.46 9.14 10.52
CA ILE A 55 -10.68 8.31 10.67
C ILE A 55 -11.75 8.74 9.66
N GLU A 56 -12.00 10.04 9.54
CA GLU A 56 -13.00 10.58 8.62
C GLU A 56 -12.67 10.25 7.16
N ALA A 57 -11.40 10.41 6.75
CA ALA A 57 -10.96 10.07 5.40
C ALA A 57 -11.19 8.58 5.09
N ILE A 58 -10.83 7.69 6.02
CA ILE A 58 -11.03 6.25 5.87
C ILE A 58 -12.52 5.89 5.81
N GLN A 59 -13.35 6.46 6.69
CA GLN A 59 -14.81 6.24 6.68
C GLN A 59 -15.47 6.69 5.38
N ARG A 60 -14.93 7.73 4.74
CA ARG A 60 -15.40 8.23 3.44
C ARG A 60 -14.89 7.41 2.25
N GLY A 61 -14.05 6.40 2.49
CA GLY A 61 -13.56 5.47 1.46
C GLY A 61 -12.19 5.82 0.89
N ALA A 62 -11.40 6.67 1.54
CA ALA A 62 -9.97 6.76 1.24
C ALA A 62 -9.29 5.44 1.62
N TYR A 63 -8.24 5.08 0.88
CA TYR A 63 -7.43 3.90 1.16
C TYR A 63 -6.51 4.15 2.35
N GLU A 64 -5.88 5.32 2.39
CA GLU A 64 -4.95 5.70 3.44
C GLU A 64 -4.84 7.23 3.55
N TYR A 65 -4.33 7.72 4.67
CA TYR A 65 -3.98 9.10 4.89
C TYR A 65 -2.59 9.22 5.52
N LEU A 66 -1.75 10.08 4.94
CA LEU A 66 -0.38 10.31 5.36
C LEU A 66 -0.15 11.76 5.79
N SER A 67 0.49 11.94 6.94
CA SER A 67 0.93 13.26 7.38
C SER A 67 2.24 13.66 6.67
N LYS A 68 2.40 14.96 6.44
CA LYS A 68 3.64 15.58 5.97
C LYS A 68 4.48 15.97 7.20
N PRO A 69 5.82 15.84 7.14
CA PRO A 69 6.62 15.40 5.99
C PRO A 69 6.46 13.91 5.71
N LEU A 70 6.37 13.55 4.42
CA LEU A 70 6.19 12.17 3.99
C LEU A 70 7.43 11.32 4.27
N ASP A 71 7.24 10.17 4.93
CA ASP A 71 8.20 9.07 4.86
C ASP A 71 8.05 8.36 3.51
N LEU A 72 9.08 8.43 2.68
CA LEU A 72 9.08 7.82 1.35
C LEU A 72 9.05 6.29 1.40
N SER A 73 9.57 5.69 2.47
CA SER A 73 9.54 4.24 2.67
C SER A 73 8.11 3.77 2.93
N GLU A 74 7.40 4.51 3.78
CA GLU A 74 6.00 4.26 4.09
C GLU A 74 5.10 4.52 2.87
N LEU A 75 5.27 5.65 2.19
CA LEU A 75 4.52 5.95 0.97
C LEU A 75 4.71 4.85 -0.06
N LYS A 76 5.95 4.39 -0.29
CA LYS A 76 6.23 3.31 -1.23
C LYS A 76 5.51 2.02 -0.83
N ARG A 77 5.52 1.66 0.46
CA ARG A 77 4.80 0.47 0.97
C ARG A 77 3.30 0.58 0.66
N ILE A 78 2.69 1.71 0.97
CA ILE A 78 1.26 1.95 0.76
C ILE A 78 0.90 1.89 -0.73
N LEU A 79 1.69 2.54 -1.59
CA LEU A 79 1.44 2.52 -3.03
C LEU A 79 1.54 1.11 -3.62
N VAL A 80 2.55 0.32 -3.21
CA VAL A 80 2.65 -1.08 -3.65
C VAL A 80 1.41 -1.87 -3.22
N GLN A 81 1.02 -1.78 -1.94
CA GLN A 81 -0.15 -2.49 -1.42
C GLN A 81 -1.46 -2.05 -2.08
N ALA A 82 -1.61 -0.77 -2.39
CA ALA A 82 -2.77 -0.25 -3.12
C ALA A 82 -2.81 -0.81 -4.55
N THR A 83 -1.69 -0.80 -5.28
CA THR A 83 -1.63 -1.35 -6.66
C THR A 83 -1.86 -2.88 -6.72
N GLU A 84 -1.41 -3.63 -5.72
CA GLU A 84 -1.64 -5.08 -5.62
C GLU A 84 -3.11 -5.43 -5.35
N LYS A 85 -3.93 -4.49 -4.87
CA LYS A 85 -5.37 -4.72 -4.73
C LYS A 85 -6.10 -4.78 -6.08
N HIS A 86 -5.57 -4.11 -7.11
CA HIS A 86 -6.13 -4.06 -8.47
C HIS A 86 -5.58 -5.14 -9.36
N HIS A 87 -4.30 -5.48 -9.21
CA HIS A 87 -3.74 -6.66 -9.82
C HIS A 87 -4.00 -7.85 -8.90
N SER A 88 -5.01 -8.67 -9.21
CA SER A 88 -5.09 -10.04 -8.70
C SER A 88 -3.87 -10.84 -9.20
N VAL A 89 -2.69 -10.52 -8.69
CA VAL A 89 -1.50 -11.34 -8.84
C VAL A 89 -1.80 -12.55 -7.98
N ASN A 90 -1.89 -13.71 -8.62
CA ASN A 90 -1.52 -14.96 -7.99
C ASN A 90 -0.14 -14.75 -7.37
N VAL A 91 -0.09 -14.26 -6.13
CA VAL A 91 1.13 -14.27 -5.33
C VAL A 91 1.37 -15.74 -5.08
N VAL A 92 2.11 -16.38 -5.99
CA VAL A 92 2.91 -17.55 -5.63
C VAL A 92 3.76 -17.03 -4.49
N LYS A 93 3.32 -17.31 -3.26
CA LYS A 93 4.06 -17.01 -2.04
C LYS A 93 5.45 -17.58 -2.28
N ARG A 94 6.41 -16.73 -2.60
CA ARG A 94 7.79 -17.15 -2.74
C ARG A 94 8.14 -17.67 -1.35
N PRO A 95 8.48 -18.98 -1.20
CA PRO A 95 8.85 -19.49 0.11
C PRO A 95 9.98 -18.60 0.63
N PRO A 96 9.98 -18.25 1.92
CA PRO A 96 11.07 -17.47 2.49
C PRO A 96 12.39 -18.15 2.11
N ALA A 97 13.18 -17.46 1.29
CA ALA A 97 14.55 -17.84 1.03
C ALA A 97 15.31 -17.59 2.34
N ASP A 98 16.04 -18.62 2.76
CA ASP A 98 16.92 -18.71 3.92
C ASP A 98 16.30 -19.12 5.27
N SER A 99 15.92 -20.41 5.32
CA SER A 99 16.32 -21.28 6.44
C SER A 99 17.28 -22.37 5.94
N VAL A 100 18.39 -21.98 5.32
CA VAL A 100 19.58 -22.84 5.22
C VAL A 100 20.50 -22.50 6.38
N ASN A 101 20.16 -22.98 7.58
CA ASN A 101 21.14 -23.58 8.49
C ASN A 101 20.45 -24.28 9.66
N GLY A 102 20.90 -25.49 9.99
CA GLY A 102 20.56 -26.11 11.28
C GLY A 102 20.01 -27.54 11.26
N ARG A 103 20.18 -28.33 10.19
CA ARG A 103 20.14 -29.81 10.33
C ARG A 103 21.53 -30.33 10.70
N ARG A 104 21.85 -30.34 11.99
CA ARG A 104 22.75 -31.37 12.53
C ARG A 104 21.87 -32.51 13.02
N ALA A 105 21.66 -33.47 12.11
CA ALA A 105 21.16 -34.79 12.45
C ALA A 105 22.27 -35.57 13.17
N GLY A 106 21.86 -36.31 14.20
CA GLY A 106 22.38 -37.59 14.70
C GLY A 106 23.84 -37.97 14.48
N ALA A 107 24.53 -38.18 15.59
CA ALA A 107 25.22 -39.42 15.97
C ALA A 107 25.81 -40.33 14.86
N GLU A 108 27.13 -40.50 14.98
CA GLU A 108 27.88 -41.76 14.95
C GLU A 108 28.30 -42.44 13.63
N ALA A 109 29.51 -43.00 13.74
CA ALA A 109 30.14 -44.05 12.94
C ALA A 109 30.77 -43.68 11.57
N ARG A 110 32.02 -43.18 11.63
CA ARG A 110 33.06 -43.70 10.72
C ARG A 110 34.19 -44.32 11.51
N ALA A 111 34.27 -45.63 11.38
CA ALA A 111 35.47 -46.41 11.61
C ALA A 111 36.66 -45.80 10.85
N LEU A 112 37.79 -45.69 11.55
CA LEU A 112 39.11 -45.73 10.93
C LEU A 112 39.89 -46.82 11.64
N GLY A 113 40.10 -47.93 10.93
CA GLY A 113 41.10 -48.93 11.28
C GLY A 113 42.49 -48.52 10.73
N ALA A 114 43.51 -49.20 11.28
CA ALA A 114 44.94 -49.17 10.95
C ALA A 114 45.70 -47.96 11.55
N LYS A 115 46.69 -48.12 12.43
CA LYS A 115 47.61 -49.23 12.72
C LYS A 115 48.00 -49.20 14.20
#